data_AF-A0AAW2AKL9-F1
#
_entry.id   AF-A0AAW2AKL9-F1
#
_cell.length_a   1.000
_cell.length_b   1.000
_cell.length_c   1.000
_cell.angle_alpha   90.00
_cell.angle_beta   90.00
_cell.angle_gamma   90.00
#
_symmetry.space_group_name_H-M   'P 1'
#
loop_
_entity.id
_entity.type
_entity.pdbx_description
1 polymer ?
#
loop_
_entity_poly.entity_id
_entity_poly.type
_entity_poly.pdbx_seq_one_letter_code
_entity_poly.pdbx_strand_id
1 'polypeptide(L)'
;MSIRECLDSPMLEDEEGEEGRGVERESDRDSAVDSALSSEISDEGRTGQKEEGIGICLPGEKFSQMYNRSEISDQSTHSSASLNEEQFEDYGEGEDGDYTPSNPCPDDEIRINGCSDLGSSVSSSAGQTPRKMRRAGDQMDVFCSQCCKRVSLLNDLENRLKNLKTNSPNRKISSTAFGRQLLHNSNLSSSNGSTEDLFHDSIDSCELDITEKVSYLDKKVTELESEILMNGDVKSKLKQENIQLVHRIHELEEQLKDQETRAESMMEEELRRHREAYSRLEKDKNTQIELLKNRVHQLEEENGDMTMNMNRLKSQTEKLDEERQRMTDKLEDTSLRLKDEMDLYKKMMDKLRQNRNEFQKERDTMQELIEDLRRELEHLQVYKLEAERMGRVRRPSISLSEYSTRTRESELEQEVKRLKQENQKLREQNEDLNGQLLSLSLHEAKNLFATQTKAQSLAMEIDHASRDQLMEALKEQEEINFRLRQYMDKIILSILDHNPSILEIKN
;
A
#
# COMPACT_ATOMS: atom_id res chain seq x y z
N MET A 1 45.87 17.89 -34.81
CA MET A 1 46.57 16.92 -33.95
C MET A 1 45.51 15.87 -33.62
N SER A 2 45.42 14.72 -34.30
CA SER A 2 46.48 13.89 -34.94
C SER A 2 47.51 13.45 -33.88
N ILE A 3 47.91 12.18 -33.73
CA ILE A 3 47.82 10.94 -34.54
C ILE A 3 47.40 9.81 -33.55
N ARG A 4 46.65 8.71 -33.81
CA ARG A 4 46.19 7.93 -34.99
C ARG A 4 47.19 6.97 -35.67
N GLU A 5 47.77 6.03 -34.91
CA GLU A 5 48.57 4.93 -35.46
C GLU A 5 47.79 3.60 -35.52
N CYS A 6 47.90 2.92 -36.66
CA CYS A 6 47.55 1.52 -36.87
C CYS A 6 48.84 0.78 -37.23
N LEU A 7 48.95 -0.51 -36.92
CA LEU A 7 50.01 -1.37 -37.44
C LEU A 7 49.41 -2.69 -37.96
N ASP A 8 49.28 -2.77 -39.28
CA ASP A 8 49.06 -4.00 -40.03
C ASP A 8 50.37 -4.80 -40.16
N SER A 9 50.26 -6.13 -40.28
CA SER A 9 51.02 -6.98 -41.24
C SER A 9 50.99 -8.47 -40.85
N PRO A 10 51.08 -9.41 -41.81
CA PRO A 10 50.60 -9.33 -43.19
C PRO A 10 49.78 -10.58 -43.60
N MET A 11 49.24 -10.57 -44.82
CA MET A 11 48.70 -11.76 -45.47
C MET A 11 49.84 -12.68 -45.94
N LEU A 12 49.54 -13.95 -46.19
CA LEU A 12 50.31 -14.83 -47.06
C LEU A 12 49.38 -15.41 -48.12
N GLU A 13 49.94 -15.68 -49.30
CA GLU A 13 49.22 -15.89 -50.56
C GLU A 13 48.93 -17.38 -50.83
N ASP A 14 47.95 -17.64 -51.69
CA ASP A 14 47.63 -18.98 -52.20
C ASP A 14 48.66 -19.49 -53.23
N GLU A 15 48.88 -20.81 -53.30
CA GLU A 15 49.31 -21.49 -54.54
C GLU A 15 48.55 -22.81 -54.72
N GLU A 16 48.55 -23.32 -55.96
CA GLU A 16 47.47 -24.16 -56.51
C GLU A 16 47.78 -25.67 -56.60
N GLY A 17 46.71 -26.46 -56.79
CA GLY A 17 46.74 -27.75 -57.49
C GLY A 17 46.82 -29.03 -56.64
N GLU A 18 46.29 -30.18 -57.10
CA GLU A 18 45.31 -30.41 -58.18
C GLU A 18 44.65 -31.80 -58.01
N GLU A 19 43.50 -32.03 -58.65
CA GLU A 19 42.76 -33.31 -58.80
C GLU A 19 42.26 -34.04 -57.51
N GLY A 20 41.05 -34.64 -57.47
CA GLY A 20 39.94 -34.56 -58.42
C GLY A 20 38.86 -35.66 -58.22
N ARG A 21 37.60 -35.32 -58.53
CA ARG A 21 36.39 -36.20 -58.63
C ARG A 21 35.85 -36.75 -57.29
N GLY A 22 34.55 -36.70 -56.98
CA GLY A 22 33.39 -36.08 -57.67
C GLY A 22 32.06 -36.76 -57.27
N VAL A 23 30.90 -36.22 -57.73
CA VAL A 23 29.53 -36.81 -57.62
C VAL A 23 28.97 -36.78 -56.18
N GLU A 24 27.73 -36.38 -55.85
CA GLU A 24 26.54 -35.78 -56.52
C GLU A 24 25.96 -34.71 -55.53
N ARG A 25 25.36 -33.57 -55.93
CA ARG A 25 23.90 -33.33 -56.12
C ARG A 25 22.98 -34.11 -55.15
N GLU A 26 21.91 -33.53 -54.60
CA GLU A 26 21.00 -32.53 -55.18
C GLU A 26 20.72 -31.31 -54.27
N SER A 27 20.16 -30.27 -54.88
CA SER A 27 19.59 -29.11 -54.20
C SER A 27 18.51 -28.53 -55.12
N ASP A 28 17.31 -28.27 -54.62
CA ASP A 28 16.37 -27.42 -55.36
C ASP A 28 15.48 -26.58 -54.44
N ARG A 29 15.14 -25.41 -54.97
CA ARG A 29 14.02 -24.55 -54.56
C ARG A 29 12.94 -24.73 -55.65
N ASP A 30 11.78 -24.07 -55.69
CA ASP A 30 11.28 -22.87 -55.02
C ASP A 30 9.73 -22.82 -55.20
N SER A 31 9.13 -21.67 -54.86
CA SER A 31 7.84 -21.17 -55.39
C SER A 31 6.53 -21.58 -54.69
N ALA A 32 5.67 -20.57 -54.54
CA ALA A 32 4.25 -20.69 -54.21
C ALA A 32 3.37 -20.55 -55.48
N VAL A 33 2.13 -21.03 -55.42
CA VAL A 33 1.02 -20.70 -56.33
C VAL A 33 -0.29 -20.64 -55.53
N ASP A 34 -1.29 -19.93 -56.03
CA ASP A 34 -2.53 -19.52 -55.34
C ASP A 34 -3.78 -20.31 -55.82
N SER A 35 -4.80 -20.38 -54.94
CA SER A 35 -6.25 -20.55 -55.20
C SER A 35 -6.82 -21.82 -55.89
N ALA A 36 -7.79 -22.48 -55.23
CA ALA A 36 -9.24 -22.48 -55.59
C ALA A 36 -10.07 -23.76 -55.27
N LEU A 37 -11.17 -23.57 -54.51
CA LEU A 37 -12.52 -24.18 -54.65
C LEU A 37 -12.77 -25.71 -54.52
N SER A 38 -13.36 -26.11 -53.37
CA SER A 38 -14.73 -26.72 -53.22
C SER A 38 -14.93 -27.12 -51.74
N SER A 39 -15.88 -26.61 -50.93
CA SER A 39 -17.33 -26.37 -51.05
C SER A 39 -18.21 -27.58 -50.67
N GLU A 40 -18.84 -27.55 -49.49
CA GLU A 40 -20.26 -27.89 -49.32
C GLU A 40 -20.88 -27.29 -48.02
N ILE A 41 -22.04 -26.64 -48.20
CA ILE A 41 -23.20 -26.29 -47.34
C ILE A 41 -23.18 -26.47 -45.79
N SER A 42 -23.87 -25.66 -44.98
CA SER A 42 -24.95 -24.65 -45.21
C SER A 42 -24.68 -23.31 -44.43
N ASP A 43 -25.58 -22.34 -44.13
CA ASP A 43 -27.05 -22.15 -44.29
C ASP A 43 -27.43 -20.62 -44.29
N GLU A 44 -28.69 -20.25 -43.96
CA GLU A 44 -29.23 -18.88 -43.80
C GLU A 44 -28.37 -17.96 -42.89
N GLY A 45 -28.20 -16.64 -43.15
CA GLY A 45 -28.62 -15.80 -44.28
C GLY A 45 -29.49 -14.57 -43.92
N ARG A 46 -29.14 -13.36 -44.38
CA ARG A 46 -30.05 -12.18 -44.44
C ARG A 46 -29.67 -11.23 -45.59
N THR A 47 -30.68 -10.65 -46.23
CA THR A 47 -30.57 -9.65 -47.31
C THR A 47 -30.45 -8.22 -46.77
N GLY A 48 -29.95 -7.21 -47.50
CA GLY A 48 -29.27 -7.19 -48.80
C GLY A 48 -29.41 -5.84 -49.54
N GLN A 49 -28.38 -5.45 -50.33
CA GLN A 49 -28.31 -4.23 -51.20
C GLN A 49 -28.15 -2.86 -50.48
N LYS A 50 -27.48 -1.82 -51.03
CA LYS A 50 -26.68 -1.67 -52.27
C LYS A 50 -25.65 -0.51 -52.18
N GLU A 51 -24.60 -0.62 -53.00
CA GLU A 51 -23.73 0.41 -53.64
C GLU A 51 -23.43 1.78 -52.97
N GLU A 52 -22.12 1.97 -52.73
CA GLU A 52 -21.26 3.12 -53.08
C GLU A 52 -21.73 4.58 -52.92
N GLY A 53 -20.91 5.37 -52.21
CA GLY A 53 -20.44 6.65 -52.77
C GLY A 53 -20.10 7.79 -51.81
N ILE A 54 -19.27 8.71 -52.33
CA ILE A 54 -19.14 10.13 -51.96
C ILE A 54 -18.48 10.44 -50.60
N GLY A 55 -17.22 10.91 -50.65
CA GLY A 55 -16.65 11.80 -49.63
C GLY A 55 -17.13 13.24 -49.84
N ILE A 56 -17.34 14.00 -48.76
CA ILE A 56 -18.03 15.30 -48.81
C ILE A 56 -17.14 16.44 -48.27
N CYS A 57 -17.11 17.54 -49.01
CA CYS A 57 -16.85 18.88 -48.50
C CYS A 57 -18.04 19.79 -48.87
N LEU A 58 -18.55 20.57 -47.90
CA LEU A 58 -19.14 21.95 -47.93
C LEU A 58 -19.95 22.43 -49.17
N PRO A 59 -20.97 23.35 -49.08
CA PRO A 59 -21.05 24.51 -48.17
C PRO A 59 -22.48 25.02 -47.78
N GLY A 60 -22.59 26.26 -47.24
CA GLY A 60 -23.82 27.07 -47.06
C GLY A 60 -24.17 27.33 -45.58
N GLU A 61 -24.25 28.55 -45.00
CA GLU A 61 -24.92 29.84 -45.36
C GLU A 61 -26.47 29.79 -45.32
N LYS A 62 -27.22 30.73 -44.70
CA LYS A 62 -26.93 32.02 -44.00
C LYS A 62 -28.18 32.49 -43.18
N PHE A 63 -28.06 33.65 -42.49
CA PHE A 63 -29.14 34.46 -41.83
C PHE A 63 -29.77 33.91 -40.52
N SER A 64 -30.17 34.73 -39.53
CA SER A 64 -29.77 36.12 -39.18
C SER A 64 -30.26 36.54 -37.79
N GLN A 65 -29.42 37.25 -37.02
CA GLN A 65 -29.83 38.46 -36.30
C GLN A 65 -28.61 39.30 -35.91
N MET A 66 -28.72 40.63 -36.02
CA MET A 66 -27.73 41.60 -35.55
C MET A 66 -28.36 42.46 -34.45
N TYR A 67 -27.53 43.09 -33.60
CA TYR A 67 -27.39 44.57 -33.63
C TYR A 67 -26.18 45.06 -32.80
N ASN A 68 -25.28 45.77 -33.49
CA ASN A 68 -24.27 46.77 -33.04
C ASN A 68 -23.14 46.32 -32.05
N ARG A 69 -21.84 46.67 -32.20
CA ARG A 69 -21.11 47.87 -32.75
C ARG A 69 -21.13 49.05 -31.75
N SER A 70 -20.04 49.73 -31.36
CA SER A 70 -18.78 50.18 -32.02
C SER A 70 -17.52 50.01 -31.11
N GLU A 71 -16.32 49.65 -31.62
CA GLU A 71 -15.17 50.48 -32.14
C GLU A 71 -14.40 51.25 -31.01
N ILE A 72 -13.13 51.69 -31.09
CA ILE A 72 -12.04 51.80 -32.11
C ILE A 72 -10.77 51.14 -31.47
N SER A 73 -9.99 50.25 -32.11
CA SER A 73 -8.74 50.46 -32.90
C SER A 73 -7.63 51.32 -32.22
N ASP A 74 -6.31 51.12 -32.40
CA ASP A 74 -5.56 50.38 -33.43
C ASP A 74 -4.20 49.79 -32.97
N GLN A 75 -3.78 48.72 -33.68
CA GLN A 75 -2.42 48.33 -34.12
C GLN A 75 -1.15 48.80 -33.36
N SER A 76 -0.31 47.85 -32.91
CA SER A 76 0.90 47.46 -33.68
C SER A 76 1.70 46.31 -33.02
N THR A 77 2.32 45.46 -33.84
CA THR A 77 3.28 44.40 -33.43
C THR A 77 4.64 44.97 -33.04
N HIS A 78 5.31 44.41 -32.00
CA HIS A 78 6.77 44.14 -32.03
C HIS A 78 7.26 43.23 -30.86
N SER A 79 8.02 42.19 -31.23
CA SER A 79 9.22 41.62 -30.57
C SER A 79 9.32 41.31 -29.04
N SER A 80 9.40 40.00 -28.75
CA SER A 80 10.55 39.29 -28.11
C SER A 80 10.96 39.42 -26.62
N ALA A 81 11.11 38.23 -25.99
CA ALA A 81 12.16 37.79 -25.04
C ALA A 81 12.06 38.11 -23.52
N SER A 82 12.98 37.51 -22.75
CA SER A 82 13.00 37.26 -21.28
C SER A 82 11.89 36.32 -20.77
N LEU A 83 12.12 35.19 -20.07
CA LEU A 83 13.32 34.57 -19.46
C LEU A 83 13.91 35.25 -18.20
N ASN A 84 13.99 34.43 -17.13
CA ASN A 84 14.60 34.53 -15.78
C ASN A 84 15.16 35.88 -15.26
N GLU A 85 14.75 36.28 -14.05
CA GLU A 85 15.54 36.19 -12.80
C GLU A 85 14.78 36.82 -11.60
N GLU A 86 14.71 36.15 -10.45
CA GLU A 86 14.43 36.75 -9.13
C GLU A 86 15.27 36.06 -8.05
N GLN A 87 15.63 36.79 -6.99
CA GLN A 87 16.63 36.41 -5.96
C GLN A 87 16.00 36.35 -4.55
N PHE A 88 16.74 36.84 -3.53
CA PHE A 88 16.39 37.01 -2.10
C PHE A 88 16.52 35.77 -1.18
N GLU A 89 16.97 35.91 0.08
CA GLU A 89 17.99 36.81 0.65
C GLU A 89 18.47 36.19 1.99
N ASP A 90 19.67 36.54 2.48
CA ASP A 90 20.28 35.96 3.69
C ASP A 90 20.22 36.91 4.89
N TYR A 91 19.97 36.36 6.08
CA TYR A 91 20.05 37.05 7.37
C TYR A 91 20.54 36.10 8.47
N GLY A 92 21.85 36.14 8.76
CA GLY A 92 22.43 35.57 9.96
C GLY A 92 22.74 36.63 11.02
N GLU A 93 22.38 36.36 12.27
CA GLU A 93 22.98 36.98 13.45
C GLU A 93 23.29 35.90 14.49
N GLY A 94 24.34 36.11 15.28
CA GLY A 94 24.68 35.30 16.45
C GLY A 94 25.92 35.85 17.15
N GLU A 95 25.98 35.68 18.47
CA GLU A 95 27.22 35.78 19.27
C GLU A 95 27.08 34.93 20.54
N ASP A 96 28.22 34.55 21.12
CA ASP A 96 28.36 33.48 22.12
C ASP A 96 28.11 33.91 23.58
N GLY A 97 28.02 32.90 24.48
CA GLY A 97 27.80 33.07 25.91
C GLY A 97 28.31 31.89 26.73
N ASP A 98 29.63 31.71 26.76
CA ASP A 98 30.34 30.62 27.43
C ASP A 98 30.17 30.63 28.97
N TYR A 99 30.01 29.46 29.60
CA TYR A 99 30.46 29.17 30.98
C TYR A 99 30.25 27.68 31.35
N THR A 100 31.34 26.92 31.43
CA THR A 100 31.39 25.61 32.13
C THR A 100 32.00 25.78 33.54
N PRO A 101 31.80 24.83 34.47
CA PRO A 101 32.84 23.79 34.62
C PRO A 101 32.40 22.40 35.14
N SER A 102 33.32 21.43 34.96
CA SER A 102 33.56 20.23 35.79
C SER A 102 32.63 19.00 35.70
N ASN A 103 33.14 17.99 34.99
CA ASN A 103 32.89 16.56 35.22
C ASN A 103 33.57 16.09 36.53
N PRO A 104 33.19 14.93 37.12
CA PRO A 104 33.99 13.72 36.86
C PRO A 104 33.20 12.40 36.74
N CYS A 105 33.85 11.41 36.14
CA CYS A 105 33.37 10.02 35.96
C CYS A 105 33.39 9.20 37.28
N PRO A 106 32.77 8.01 37.33
CA PRO A 106 33.53 6.81 36.94
C PRO A 106 32.74 5.75 36.14
N ASP A 107 33.47 4.71 35.73
CA ASP A 107 33.13 3.68 34.75
C ASP A 107 32.32 2.48 35.27
N ASP A 108 31.50 1.96 34.35
CA ASP A 108 31.28 0.57 33.94
C ASP A 108 30.77 -0.59 34.86
N GLU A 109 30.04 -1.46 34.15
CA GLU A 109 29.84 -2.91 34.32
C GLU A 109 29.01 -3.57 35.46
N ILE A 110 28.10 -4.44 34.99
CA ILE A 110 27.92 -5.86 35.36
C ILE A 110 26.75 -6.34 36.27
N ARG A 111 25.95 -7.25 35.66
CA ARG A 111 25.16 -8.39 36.17
C ARG A 111 23.74 -8.24 36.80
N ILE A 112 22.80 -8.88 36.08
CA ILE A 112 21.78 -9.88 36.52
C ILE A 112 20.32 -9.44 36.78
N ASN A 113 19.43 -10.20 36.10
CA ASN A 113 18.01 -10.54 36.28
C ASN A 113 17.23 -9.96 37.49
N GLY A 114 15.93 -9.67 37.38
CA GLY A 114 14.98 -10.00 36.31
C GLY A 114 13.53 -10.12 36.82
N CYS A 115 12.60 -10.37 35.87
CA CYS A 115 11.17 -10.69 36.04
C CYS A 115 10.30 -9.59 36.69
N SER A 116 9.06 -9.28 36.27
CA SER A 116 8.26 -9.53 35.04
C SER A 116 7.21 -8.35 35.01
N ASP A 117 6.15 -8.26 34.21
CA ASP A 117 5.52 -9.14 33.22
C ASP A 117 4.70 -8.29 32.21
N LEU A 118 4.03 -8.97 31.28
CA LEU A 118 2.93 -8.47 30.45
C LEU A 118 1.83 -7.83 31.32
N GLY A 119 1.02 -6.88 30.85
CA GLY A 119 0.70 -6.56 29.47
C GLY A 119 -0.75 -6.93 29.18
N SER A 120 -1.64 -5.93 29.19
CA SER A 120 -3.05 -6.00 28.75
C SER A 120 -3.95 -7.08 29.39
N SER A 121 -4.73 -6.70 30.40
CA SER A 121 -6.02 -7.34 30.71
C SER A 121 -7.17 -6.38 30.44
N VAL A 122 -8.03 -6.75 29.47
CA VAL A 122 -9.26 -6.00 29.13
C VAL A 122 -10.44 -6.73 29.77
N SER A 123 -11.32 -6.04 30.49
CA SER A 123 -12.61 -6.59 30.91
C SER A 123 -13.61 -5.49 31.26
N SER A 124 -14.83 -5.61 30.76
CA SER A 124 -15.94 -4.70 31.01
C SER A 124 -17.02 -5.33 31.88
N SER A 125 -17.76 -4.47 32.61
CA SER A 125 -19.16 -4.61 33.08
C SER A 125 -19.40 -4.68 34.61
N ALA A 126 -20.68 -4.52 34.98
CA ALA A 126 -21.28 -4.77 36.30
C ALA A 126 -20.91 -3.87 37.50
N GLY A 127 -21.18 -2.57 37.34
CA GLY A 127 -21.74 -1.60 38.31
C GLY A 127 -21.64 -1.76 39.84
N GLN A 128 -21.29 -0.64 40.50
CA GLN A 128 -21.88 -0.27 41.80
C GLN A 128 -21.82 1.26 42.04
N THR A 129 -22.42 1.73 43.15
CA THR A 129 -22.75 3.14 43.39
C THR A 129 -21.57 4.02 43.87
N PRO A 130 -21.59 5.35 43.63
CA PRO A 130 -20.42 6.20 43.82
C PRO A 130 -20.11 6.50 45.30
N ARG A 131 -18.93 6.06 45.76
CA ARG A 131 -18.38 6.46 47.08
C ARG A 131 -17.21 7.44 46.93
N LYS A 132 -17.49 8.70 47.28
CA LYS A 132 -16.56 9.76 47.77
C LYS A 132 -15.09 9.65 47.34
N MET A 133 -14.76 10.36 46.25
CA MET A 133 -13.38 10.67 45.85
C MET A 133 -12.60 11.34 47.00
N ARG A 134 -11.45 10.77 47.41
CA ARG A 134 -10.39 11.53 48.12
C ARG A 134 -9.45 12.14 47.08
N ARG A 135 -8.88 13.32 47.36
CA ARG A 135 -7.91 13.97 46.46
C ARG A 135 -6.48 13.44 46.69
N ALA A 136 -5.90 12.91 45.63
CA ALA A 136 -4.48 12.87 45.28
C ALA A 136 -4.41 12.38 43.81
N GLY A 137 -3.50 12.82 42.94
CA GLY A 137 -2.52 13.90 43.02
C GLY A 137 -1.73 13.95 41.70
N ASP A 138 -1.63 15.13 41.09
CA ASP A 138 -0.75 15.50 39.96
C ASP A 138 -0.55 14.50 38.80
N GLN A 139 -1.50 14.49 37.84
CA GLN A 139 -1.14 14.55 36.42
C GLN A 139 -2.27 15.04 35.49
N MET A 140 -1.87 15.71 34.40
CA MET A 140 -2.67 16.10 33.23
C MET A 140 -3.94 16.95 33.47
N ASP A 141 -3.79 18.12 34.10
CA ASP A 141 -4.74 19.24 33.95
C ASP A 141 -4.28 20.18 32.80
N VAL A 142 -4.39 19.72 31.54
CA VAL A 142 -4.21 20.57 30.35
C VAL A 142 -5.45 21.44 30.17
N PHE A 143 -5.63 22.40 31.07
CA PHE A 143 -6.73 23.34 31.01
C PHE A 143 -6.55 24.28 29.80
N CYS A 144 -7.37 24.09 28.78
CA CYS A 144 -7.67 25.17 27.84
C CYS A 144 -8.13 26.40 28.65
N SER A 145 -7.43 27.52 28.51
CA SER A 145 -7.68 28.72 29.33
C SER A 145 -9.12 29.24 29.22
N GLN A 146 -9.78 28.95 28.09
CA GLN A 146 -11.19 29.27 27.84
C GLN A 146 -12.15 28.40 28.67
N CYS A 147 -11.76 27.17 28.99
CA CYS A 147 -12.53 26.28 29.87
C CYS A 147 -12.44 26.74 31.33
N CYS A 148 -11.25 27.10 31.84
CA CYS A 148 -11.12 27.70 33.17
C CYS A 148 -11.97 28.97 33.29
N LYS A 149 -11.87 29.90 32.33
CA LYS A 149 -12.68 31.13 32.31
C LYS A 149 -14.19 30.83 32.36
N ARG A 150 -14.68 29.81 31.63
CA ARG A 150 -16.08 29.36 31.71
C ARG A 150 -16.44 28.75 33.07
N VAL A 151 -15.59 27.91 33.67
CA VAL A 151 -15.84 27.29 34.98
C VAL A 151 -15.84 28.33 36.11
N SER A 152 -14.95 29.33 36.05
CA SER A 152 -14.95 30.47 36.98
C SER A 152 -16.22 31.34 36.83
N LEU A 153 -16.64 31.63 35.59
CA LEU A 153 -17.87 32.37 35.32
C LEU A 153 -19.13 31.61 35.79
N LEU A 154 -19.17 30.28 35.60
CA LEU A 154 -20.27 29.45 36.11
C LEU A 154 -20.31 29.42 37.64
N ASN A 155 -19.16 29.39 38.32
CA ASN A 155 -19.09 29.52 39.79
C ASN A 155 -19.54 30.91 40.28
N ASP A 156 -19.16 32.00 39.61
CA ASP A 156 -19.67 33.35 39.93
C ASP A 156 -21.19 33.41 39.77
N LEU A 157 -21.71 32.91 38.65
CA LEU A 157 -23.15 32.86 38.39
C LEU A 157 -23.90 31.98 39.40
N GLU A 158 -23.35 30.83 39.82
CA GLU A 158 -23.96 30.00 40.86
C GLU A 158 -23.94 30.69 42.23
N ASN A 159 -22.84 31.36 42.59
CA ASN A 159 -22.74 32.10 43.84
C ASN A 159 -23.66 33.33 43.86
N ARG A 160 -23.83 34.01 42.72
CA ARG A 160 -24.79 35.12 42.56
C ARG A 160 -26.23 34.62 42.55
N LEU A 161 -26.52 33.45 41.97
CA LEU A 161 -27.82 32.78 42.09
C LEU A 161 -28.13 32.38 43.54
N LYS A 162 -27.15 31.87 44.29
CA LYS A 162 -27.30 31.60 45.73
C LYS A 162 -27.59 32.89 46.51
N ASN A 163 -26.82 33.97 46.26
CA ASN A 163 -27.02 35.26 46.92
C ASN A 163 -28.38 35.91 46.57
N LEU A 164 -28.84 35.79 45.32
CA LEU A 164 -30.20 36.19 44.92
C LEU A 164 -31.26 35.32 45.59
N LYS A 165 -31.03 34.02 45.73
CA LYS A 165 -31.96 33.08 46.40
C LYS A 165 -32.04 33.30 47.92
N THR A 166 -31.00 33.84 48.55
CA THR A 166 -31.03 34.23 49.98
C THR A 166 -31.58 35.64 50.21
N ASN A 167 -31.41 36.57 49.26
CA ASN A 167 -31.74 38.00 49.46
C ASN A 167 -32.91 38.51 48.57
N SER A 168 -33.62 37.66 47.84
CA SER A 168 -34.75 38.09 47.01
C SER A 168 -35.97 38.49 47.86
N PRO A 169 -36.56 39.69 47.62
CA PRO A 169 -37.78 40.11 48.31
C PRO A 169 -39.03 39.32 47.87
N ASN A 170 -38.95 38.51 46.81
CA ASN A 170 -40.09 37.75 46.26
C ASN A 170 -40.48 36.49 47.07
N ARG A 171 -40.30 36.50 48.39
CA ARG A 171 -41.05 35.62 49.28
C ARG A 171 -42.49 36.13 49.39
N LYS A 172 -43.36 35.71 48.47
CA LYS A 172 -44.82 35.85 48.65
C LYS A 172 -45.21 35.23 50.00
N ILE A 173 -45.59 36.08 50.95
CA ILE A 173 -46.11 35.64 52.24
C ILE A 173 -47.40 34.87 51.96
N SER A 174 -47.42 33.56 52.27
CA SER A 174 -48.64 32.76 52.12
C SER A 174 -49.75 33.37 52.98
N SER A 175 -50.97 33.46 52.43
CA SER A 175 -52.12 34.10 53.07
C SER A 175 -52.38 33.58 54.50
N THR A 176 -52.07 32.31 54.74
CA THR A 176 -52.19 31.59 56.02
C THR A 176 -51.22 32.06 57.11
N ALA A 177 -50.19 32.86 56.77
CA ALA A 177 -49.26 33.46 57.72
C ALA A 177 -49.71 34.88 58.11
N PHE A 178 -50.04 35.73 57.13
CA PHE A 178 -50.47 37.12 57.39
C PHE A 178 -51.78 37.17 58.20
N GLY A 179 -52.73 36.28 57.91
CA GLY A 179 -53.98 36.18 58.67
C GLY A 179 -53.80 35.86 60.17
N ARG A 180 -52.71 35.19 60.56
CA ARG A 180 -52.41 34.89 61.98
C ARG A 180 -51.86 36.10 62.74
N GLN A 181 -51.29 37.08 62.03
CA GLN A 181 -50.70 38.28 62.63
C GLN A 181 -51.75 39.38 62.87
N LEU A 182 -52.82 39.42 62.06
CA LEU A 182 -53.97 40.31 62.30
C LEU A 182 -54.84 39.86 63.49
N LEU A 183 -55.06 38.56 63.66
CA LEU A 183 -55.92 38.00 64.72
C LEU A 183 -55.35 38.10 66.14
N HIS A 184 -54.13 38.63 66.32
CA HIS A 184 -53.44 38.64 67.62
C HIS A 184 -53.36 40.02 68.30
N ASN A 185 -53.85 41.09 67.65
CA ASN A 185 -53.74 42.49 68.12
C ASN A 185 -55.04 43.09 68.69
N SER A 186 -56.15 42.35 68.72
CA SER A 186 -57.46 42.83 69.20
C SER A 186 -57.80 42.29 70.60
N ASN A 187 -57.09 42.76 71.64
CA ASN A 187 -57.34 42.35 73.04
C ASN A 187 -56.90 43.42 74.07
N LEU A 188 -57.47 44.64 74.01
CA LEU A 188 -57.35 45.65 75.07
C LEU A 188 -58.66 46.45 75.29
N SER A 189 -59.34 46.11 76.39
CA SER A 189 -60.13 46.93 77.33
C SER A 189 -60.91 48.20 76.91
N SER A 190 -62.24 48.18 77.06
CA SER A 190 -63.06 49.03 77.97
C SER A 190 -64.55 48.73 77.71
N SER A 191 -65.48 48.47 78.63
CA SER A 191 -65.80 48.98 79.98
C SER A 191 -66.60 50.30 80.01
N ASN A 192 -67.87 50.17 80.47
CA ASN A 192 -68.77 51.16 81.10
C ASN A 192 -69.55 52.20 80.25
N GLY A 193 -70.75 52.55 80.76
CA GLY A 193 -71.71 53.55 80.24
C GLY A 193 -72.83 52.94 79.38
N SER A 194 -74.06 52.70 79.83
CA SER A 194 -74.78 53.04 81.09
C SER A 194 -75.13 54.52 81.31
N THR A 195 -76.27 54.93 80.72
CA THR A 195 -77.28 55.79 81.37
C THR A 195 -78.66 55.37 80.85
N GLU A 196 -79.48 54.78 81.71
CA GLU A 196 -80.92 54.59 81.51
C GLU A 196 -81.65 55.92 81.82
N ASP A 197 -82.81 56.13 81.19
CA ASP A 197 -83.94 57.03 81.51
C ASP A 197 -83.76 58.29 82.40
N LEU A 198 -84.48 59.37 82.06
CA LEU A 198 -85.49 59.97 82.94
C LEU A 198 -86.11 61.23 82.33
N PHE A 199 -87.43 61.17 82.13
CA PHE A 199 -88.27 62.33 81.90
C PHE A 199 -88.24 63.28 83.11
N HIS A 200 -88.17 64.58 82.86
CA HIS A 200 -88.52 65.59 83.86
C HIS A 200 -89.38 66.69 83.24
N ASP A 201 -90.68 66.67 83.57
CA ASP A 201 -91.60 67.75 83.26
C ASP A 201 -91.20 69.05 83.98
N SER A 202 -91.45 70.17 83.32
CA SER A 202 -91.68 71.47 83.95
C SER A 202 -92.63 72.28 83.10
N ILE A 203 -93.89 71.84 83.10
CA ILE A 203 -95.02 72.61 82.61
C ILE A 203 -95.26 73.77 83.58
N ASP A 204 -94.64 74.92 83.32
CA ASP A 204 -95.35 76.20 83.11
C ASP A 204 -94.37 77.35 82.81
N SER A 205 -94.13 77.59 81.52
CA SER A 205 -93.58 78.85 81.00
C SER A 205 -94.26 79.14 79.66
N CYS A 206 -95.60 79.19 79.70
CA CYS A 206 -96.40 79.12 78.48
C CYS A 206 -96.09 80.24 77.47
N GLU A 207 -96.23 79.89 76.18
CA GLU A 207 -96.15 80.77 75.01
C GLU A 207 -94.75 81.35 74.68
N LEU A 208 -93.97 81.88 75.62
CA LEU A 208 -92.65 82.46 75.31
C LEU A 208 -91.58 81.38 75.05
N ASP A 209 -91.46 80.39 75.93
CA ASP A 209 -90.59 79.20 75.75
C ASP A 209 -91.01 78.40 74.50
N ILE A 210 -92.31 78.34 74.20
CA ILE A 210 -92.83 77.71 72.98
C ILE A 210 -92.37 78.49 71.75
N THR A 211 -92.43 79.81 71.77
CA THR A 211 -91.98 80.67 70.66
C THR A 211 -90.46 80.59 70.46
N GLU A 212 -89.67 80.54 71.55
CA GLU A 212 -88.22 80.37 71.48
C GLU A 212 -87.84 78.96 70.98
N LYS A 213 -88.54 77.91 71.44
CA LYS A 213 -88.37 76.54 70.93
C LYS A 213 -88.77 76.41 69.46
N VAL A 214 -89.85 77.07 69.02
CA VAL A 214 -90.23 77.13 67.60
C VAL A 214 -89.17 77.88 66.79
N SER A 215 -88.67 79.02 67.27
CA SER A 215 -87.59 79.75 66.58
C SER A 215 -86.27 78.96 66.53
N TYR A 216 -85.95 78.21 67.58
CA TYR A 216 -84.82 77.28 67.61
C TYR A 216 -85.03 76.09 66.64
N LEU A 217 -86.24 75.55 66.56
CA LEU A 217 -86.60 74.49 65.61
C LEU A 217 -86.56 75.00 64.17
N ASP A 218 -87.12 76.17 63.85
CA ASP A 218 -87.01 76.81 62.52
C ASP A 218 -85.54 77.08 62.15
N LYS A 219 -84.74 77.53 63.11
CA LYS A 219 -83.29 77.69 62.92
C LYS A 219 -82.59 76.36 62.68
N LYS A 220 -82.98 75.29 63.37
CA LYS A 220 -82.44 73.94 63.15
C LYS A 220 -82.94 73.30 61.85
N VAL A 221 -84.17 73.57 61.43
CA VAL A 221 -84.73 73.16 60.13
C VAL A 221 -83.95 73.86 59.01
N THR A 222 -83.79 75.18 59.06
CA THR A 222 -83.01 75.92 58.06
C THR A 222 -81.51 75.58 58.07
N GLU A 223 -80.93 75.24 59.21
CA GLU A 223 -79.58 74.68 59.32
C GLU A 223 -79.47 73.28 58.68
N LEU A 224 -80.44 72.40 58.92
CA LEU A 224 -80.53 71.07 58.30
C LEU A 224 -80.82 71.14 56.79
N GLU A 225 -81.67 72.06 56.34
CA GLU A 225 -81.92 72.32 54.92
C GLU A 225 -80.65 72.80 54.21
N SER A 226 -79.90 73.71 54.84
CA SER A 226 -78.58 74.14 54.37
C SER A 226 -77.57 73.00 54.34
N GLU A 227 -77.56 72.14 55.37
CA GLU A 227 -76.69 70.94 55.42
C GLU A 227 -77.09 69.92 54.33
N ILE A 228 -78.38 69.70 54.08
CA ILE A 228 -78.89 68.84 53.00
C ILE A 228 -78.46 69.37 51.63
N LEU A 229 -78.52 70.68 51.40
CA LEU A 229 -78.03 71.32 50.16
C LEU A 229 -76.51 71.16 50.00
N MET A 230 -75.73 71.49 51.04
CA MET A 230 -74.27 71.37 51.02
C MET A 230 -73.81 69.91 50.85
N ASN A 231 -74.47 68.96 51.49
CA ASN A 231 -74.24 67.53 51.33
C ASN A 231 -74.65 67.06 49.91
N GLY A 232 -75.72 67.63 49.35
CA GLY A 232 -76.09 67.46 47.94
C GLY A 232 -74.98 67.86 46.97
N ASP A 233 -74.32 68.99 47.21
CA ASP A 233 -73.19 69.49 46.41
C ASP A 233 -71.89 68.70 46.62
N VAL A 234 -71.61 68.24 47.83
CA VAL A 234 -70.49 67.31 48.07
C VAL A 234 -70.75 65.98 47.36
N LYS A 235 -71.99 65.47 47.42
CA LYS A 235 -72.42 64.24 46.75
C LYS A 235 -72.46 64.35 45.22
N SER A 236 -72.67 65.54 44.66
CA SER A 236 -72.60 65.76 43.21
C SER A 236 -71.14 65.81 42.73
N LYS A 237 -70.26 66.52 43.46
CA LYS A 237 -68.80 66.56 43.20
C LYS A 237 -68.17 65.18 43.30
N LEU A 238 -68.40 64.44 44.40
CA LEU A 238 -67.87 63.08 44.58
C LEU A 238 -68.36 62.11 43.49
N LYS A 239 -69.57 62.29 42.95
CA LYS A 239 -70.04 61.52 41.78
C LYS A 239 -69.27 61.89 40.51
N GLN A 240 -69.02 63.17 40.27
CA GLN A 240 -68.27 63.64 39.10
C GLN A 240 -66.80 63.17 39.15
N GLU A 241 -66.15 63.27 40.30
CA GLU A 241 -64.81 62.76 40.55
C GLU A 241 -64.75 61.23 40.40
N ASN A 242 -65.74 60.50 40.93
CA ASN A 242 -65.84 59.05 40.73
C ASN A 242 -65.96 58.66 39.25
N ILE A 243 -66.80 59.36 38.47
CA ILE A 243 -66.91 59.16 37.02
C ILE A 243 -65.58 59.44 36.31
N GLN A 244 -64.86 60.52 36.67
CA GLN A 244 -63.54 60.82 36.10
C GLN A 244 -62.50 59.76 36.45
N LEU A 245 -62.48 59.28 37.70
CA LEU A 245 -61.61 58.18 38.12
C LEU A 245 -61.93 56.87 37.40
N VAL A 246 -63.21 56.55 37.21
CA VAL A 246 -63.65 55.37 36.43
C VAL A 246 -63.22 55.46 34.97
N HIS A 247 -63.35 56.64 34.32
CA HIS A 247 -62.81 56.82 32.97
C HIS A 247 -61.28 56.67 32.93
N ARG A 248 -60.56 57.22 33.92
CA ARG A 248 -59.10 57.10 34.00
C ARG A 248 -58.63 55.68 34.29
N ILE A 249 -59.41 54.88 35.04
CA ILE A 249 -59.15 53.45 35.25
C ILE A 249 -59.27 52.70 33.92
N HIS A 250 -60.39 52.84 33.20
CA HIS A 250 -60.57 52.17 31.90
C HIS A 250 -59.48 52.56 30.88
N GLU A 251 -59.08 53.84 30.83
CA GLU A 251 -57.98 54.31 29.96
C GLU A 251 -56.64 53.64 30.31
N LEU A 252 -56.36 53.42 31.60
CA LEU A 252 -55.15 52.73 32.06
C LEU A 252 -55.23 51.21 31.86
N GLU A 253 -56.41 50.61 31.98
CA GLU A 253 -56.64 49.19 31.69
C GLU A 253 -56.46 48.90 30.19
N GLU A 254 -56.98 49.77 29.32
CA GLU A 254 -56.76 49.71 27.87
C GLU A 254 -55.26 49.89 27.52
N GLN A 255 -54.60 50.90 28.09
CA GLN A 255 -53.15 51.11 27.91
C GLN A 255 -52.28 49.95 28.43
N LEU A 256 -52.70 49.26 29.49
CA LEU A 256 -52.01 48.08 30.02
C LEU A 256 -52.21 46.88 29.10
N LYS A 257 -53.45 46.63 28.65
CA LYS A 257 -53.78 45.55 27.70
C LYS A 257 -53.10 45.74 26.35
N ASP A 258 -53.00 46.97 25.87
CA ASP A 258 -52.23 47.32 24.67
C ASP A 258 -50.72 47.10 24.88
N GLN A 259 -50.18 47.31 26.08
CA GLN A 259 -48.79 46.99 26.39
C GLN A 259 -48.53 45.49 26.48
N GLU A 260 -49.45 44.75 27.10
CA GLU A 260 -49.41 43.29 27.24
C GLU A 260 -49.43 42.61 25.86
N THR A 261 -50.45 42.91 25.04
CA THR A 261 -50.56 42.36 23.67
C THR A 261 -49.40 42.76 22.75
N ARG A 262 -48.84 43.97 22.88
CA ARG A 262 -47.61 44.35 22.16
C ARG A 262 -46.39 43.58 22.64
N ALA A 263 -46.24 43.36 23.96
CA ALA A 263 -45.14 42.58 24.52
C ALA A 263 -45.22 41.09 24.13
N GLU A 264 -46.43 40.51 24.14
CA GLU A 264 -46.69 39.15 23.64
C GLU A 264 -46.35 39.03 22.15
N SER A 265 -46.85 39.94 21.30
CA SER A 265 -46.58 39.95 19.86
C SER A 265 -45.08 40.10 19.56
N MET A 266 -44.36 40.97 20.27
CA MET A 266 -42.90 41.08 20.16
C MET A 266 -42.18 39.80 20.59
N MET A 267 -42.64 39.14 21.65
CA MET A 267 -42.04 37.90 22.15
C MET A 267 -42.27 36.72 21.19
N GLU A 268 -43.47 36.59 20.62
CA GLU A 268 -43.76 35.58 19.59
C GLU A 268 -42.93 35.82 18.31
N GLU A 269 -42.80 37.08 17.89
CA GLU A 269 -41.98 37.46 16.74
C GLU A 269 -40.48 37.15 16.94
N GLU A 270 -39.91 37.40 18.13
CA GLU A 270 -38.53 36.99 18.44
C GLU A 270 -38.39 35.46 18.55
N LEU A 271 -39.38 34.75 19.11
CA LEU A 271 -39.39 33.28 19.09
C LEU A 271 -39.45 32.73 17.65
N ARG A 272 -40.19 33.37 16.75
CA ARG A 272 -40.22 33.04 15.31
C ARG A 272 -38.85 33.28 14.67
N ARG A 273 -38.25 34.46 14.87
CA ARG A 273 -36.90 34.80 14.37
C ARG A 273 -35.85 33.80 14.84
N HIS A 274 -35.86 33.42 16.12
CA HIS A 274 -34.95 32.43 16.67
C HIS A 274 -35.16 31.02 16.07
N ARG A 275 -36.41 30.56 15.92
CA ARG A 275 -36.72 29.27 15.27
C ARG A 275 -36.22 29.23 13.82
N GLU A 276 -36.41 30.30 13.06
CA GLU A 276 -35.94 30.40 11.68
C GLU A 276 -34.41 30.49 11.57
N ALA A 277 -33.75 31.27 12.44
CA ALA A 277 -32.30 31.36 12.50
C ALA A 277 -31.67 30.00 12.86
N TYR A 278 -32.26 29.28 13.82
CA TYR A 278 -31.86 27.92 14.16
C TYR A 278 -32.05 26.96 12.97
N SER A 279 -33.21 26.99 12.30
CA SER A 279 -33.49 26.13 11.15
C SER A 279 -32.58 26.42 9.94
N ARG A 280 -32.16 27.68 9.73
CA ARG A 280 -31.12 28.04 8.75
C ARG A 280 -29.79 27.40 9.13
N LEU A 281 -29.28 27.65 10.34
CA LEU A 281 -28.03 27.08 10.84
C LEU A 281 -28.00 25.54 10.80
N GLU A 282 -29.12 24.88 11.11
CA GLU A 282 -29.22 23.41 11.07
C GLU A 282 -29.14 22.86 9.65
N LYS A 283 -29.74 23.55 8.65
CA LYS A 283 -29.58 23.23 7.22
C LYS A 283 -28.14 23.48 6.74
N ASP A 284 -27.54 24.60 7.13
CA ASP A 284 -26.16 24.95 6.75
C ASP A 284 -25.15 23.94 7.32
N LYS A 285 -25.38 23.45 8.55
CA LYS A 285 -24.57 22.38 9.14
C LYS A 285 -24.80 21.03 8.45
N ASN A 286 -26.04 20.70 8.09
CA ASN A 286 -26.32 19.45 7.38
C ASN A 286 -25.71 19.44 5.96
N THR A 287 -25.75 20.56 5.22
CA THR A 287 -25.08 20.66 3.91
C THR A 287 -23.56 20.58 4.03
N GLN A 288 -22.94 21.17 5.06
CA GLN A 288 -21.51 20.97 5.36
C GLN A 288 -21.19 19.51 5.69
N ILE A 289 -22.05 18.81 6.43
CA ILE A 289 -21.88 17.37 6.74
C ILE A 289 -21.93 16.53 5.46
N GLU A 290 -22.89 16.75 4.55
CA GLU A 290 -22.94 16.00 3.29
C GLU A 290 -21.76 16.33 2.35
N LEU A 291 -21.30 17.59 2.30
CA LEU A 291 -20.09 17.96 1.54
C LEU A 291 -18.84 17.25 2.08
N LEU A 292 -18.68 17.18 3.40
CA LEU A 292 -17.55 16.49 4.04
C LEU A 292 -17.63 14.97 3.85
N LYS A 293 -18.82 14.36 3.98
CA LYS A 293 -19.04 12.94 3.66
C LYS A 293 -18.65 12.62 2.22
N ASN A 294 -19.10 13.43 1.26
CA ASN A 294 -18.81 13.21 -0.15
C ASN A 294 -17.30 13.32 -0.43
N ARG A 295 -16.58 14.26 0.20
CA ARG A 295 -15.11 14.35 0.04
C ARG A 295 -14.36 13.22 0.73
N VAL A 296 -14.85 12.71 1.87
CA VAL A 296 -14.30 11.49 2.50
C VAL A 296 -14.51 10.28 1.59
N HIS A 297 -15.72 10.05 1.08
CA HIS A 297 -16.02 8.94 0.19
C HIS A 297 -15.17 8.98 -1.09
N GLN A 298 -15.02 10.15 -1.70
CA GLN A 298 -14.14 10.33 -2.86
C GLN A 298 -12.66 10.04 -2.54
N LEU A 299 -12.17 10.42 -1.35
CA LEU A 299 -10.82 10.09 -0.89
C LEU A 299 -10.64 8.59 -0.62
N GLU A 300 -11.68 7.90 -0.16
CA GLU A 300 -11.69 6.44 0.03
C GLU A 300 -11.63 5.71 -1.32
N GLU A 301 -12.36 6.19 -2.34
CA GLU A 301 -12.27 5.70 -3.72
C GLU A 301 -10.90 5.96 -4.35
N GLU A 302 -10.40 7.22 -4.29
CA GLU A 302 -9.06 7.63 -4.78
C GLU A 302 -7.96 6.74 -4.15
N ASN A 303 -8.04 6.45 -2.85
CA ASN A 303 -7.08 5.60 -2.13
C ASN A 303 -7.24 4.10 -2.45
N GLY A 304 -8.47 3.64 -2.73
CA GLY A 304 -8.75 2.30 -3.24
C GLY A 304 -8.08 2.04 -4.59
N ASP A 305 -8.28 2.96 -5.55
CA ASP A 305 -7.65 2.89 -6.88
C ASP A 305 -6.12 2.95 -6.82
N MET A 306 -5.56 3.80 -5.94
CA MET A 306 -4.11 3.84 -5.70
C MET A 306 -3.60 2.52 -5.10
N THR A 307 -4.35 1.89 -4.19
CA THR A 307 -4.01 0.59 -3.60
C THR A 307 -4.04 -0.53 -4.65
N MET A 308 -5.06 -0.56 -5.52
CA MET A 308 -5.11 -1.52 -6.64
C MET A 308 -3.96 -1.32 -7.62
N ASN A 309 -3.63 -0.07 -7.96
CA ASN A 309 -2.50 0.23 -8.84
C ASN A 309 -1.14 -0.14 -8.21
N MET A 310 -0.94 0.12 -6.91
CA MET A 310 0.27 -0.32 -6.20
C MET A 310 0.41 -1.85 -6.24
N ASN A 311 -0.67 -2.59 -5.98
CA ASN A 311 -0.62 -4.07 -5.99
C ASN A 311 -0.38 -4.63 -7.41
N ARG A 312 -0.96 -4.01 -8.44
CA ARG A 312 -0.66 -4.32 -9.86
C ARG A 312 0.81 -4.08 -10.20
N LEU A 313 1.38 -2.95 -9.74
CA LEU A 313 2.78 -2.62 -9.98
C LEU A 313 3.73 -3.54 -9.21
N LYS A 314 3.43 -3.94 -7.97
CA LYS A 314 4.18 -4.97 -7.24
C LYS A 314 4.23 -6.29 -8.00
N SER A 315 3.08 -6.81 -8.44
CA SER A 315 3.01 -8.04 -9.25
C SER A 315 3.77 -7.93 -10.58
N GLN A 316 3.87 -6.72 -11.15
CA GLN A 316 4.68 -6.48 -12.35
C GLN A 316 6.18 -6.46 -12.04
N THR A 317 6.59 -5.86 -10.91
CA THR A 317 7.98 -5.86 -10.44
C THR A 317 8.46 -7.26 -10.10
N GLU A 318 7.68 -8.03 -9.33
CA GLU A 318 7.97 -9.42 -8.95
C GLU A 318 8.26 -10.30 -10.17
N LYS A 319 7.45 -10.20 -11.23
CA LYS A 319 7.66 -10.91 -12.50
C LYS A 319 8.92 -10.50 -13.25
N LEU A 320 9.32 -9.23 -13.15
CA LEU A 320 10.57 -8.72 -13.73
C LEU A 320 11.79 -9.15 -12.90
N ASP A 321 11.67 -9.27 -11.58
CA ASP A 321 12.68 -9.86 -10.71
C ASP A 321 12.88 -11.36 -11.01
N GLU A 322 11.79 -12.12 -11.17
CA GLU A 322 11.80 -13.52 -11.64
C GLU A 322 12.44 -13.65 -13.03
N GLU A 323 12.10 -12.77 -13.97
CA GLU A 323 12.68 -12.77 -15.31
C GLU A 323 14.18 -12.45 -15.29
N ARG A 324 14.59 -11.43 -14.51
CA ARG A 324 16.00 -11.12 -14.32
C ARG A 324 16.74 -12.33 -13.77
N GLN A 325 16.23 -12.99 -12.73
CA GLN A 325 16.89 -14.16 -12.17
C GLN A 325 17.01 -15.29 -13.20
N ARG A 326 15.90 -15.65 -13.87
CA ARG A 326 15.89 -16.67 -14.95
C ARG A 326 16.84 -16.37 -16.11
N MET A 327 17.23 -15.11 -16.31
CA MET A 327 18.20 -14.70 -17.33
C MET A 327 19.64 -14.65 -16.79
N THR A 328 19.84 -14.26 -15.52
CA THR A 328 21.11 -14.39 -14.80
C THR A 328 21.55 -15.84 -14.74
N ASP A 329 20.68 -16.75 -14.28
CA ASP A 329 20.97 -18.18 -14.14
C ASP A 329 21.49 -18.77 -15.47
N LYS A 330 20.84 -18.44 -16.60
CA LYS A 330 21.25 -18.86 -17.95
C LYS A 330 22.58 -18.25 -18.41
N LEU A 331 22.87 -17.02 -18.00
CA LEU A 331 24.13 -16.36 -18.31
C LEU A 331 25.29 -17.02 -17.53
N GLU A 332 25.06 -17.38 -16.27
CA GLU A 332 26.02 -18.15 -15.47
C GLU A 332 26.24 -19.55 -16.08
N ASP A 333 25.16 -20.26 -16.41
CA ASP A 333 25.18 -21.58 -17.04
C ASP A 333 25.98 -21.59 -18.37
N THR A 334 25.78 -20.59 -19.21
CA THR A 334 26.49 -20.46 -20.50
C THR A 334 27.92 -19.95 -20.32
N SER A 335 28.19 -19.07 -19.34
CA SER A 335 29.55 -18.64 -19.00
C SER A 335 30.39 -19.76 -18.40
N LEU A 336 29.79 -20.69 -17.65
CA LEU A 336 30.47 -21.87 -17.11
C LEU A 336 30.86 -22.84 -18.24
N ARG A 337 29.91 -23.17 -19.13
CA ARG A 337 30.20 -24.02 -20.31
C ARG A 337 31.29 -23.43 -21.20
N LEU A 338 31.24 -22.12 -21.47
CA LEU A 338 32.28 -21.43 -22.25
C LEU A 338 33.66 -21.53 -21.56
N LYS A 339 33.70 -21.39 -20.23
CA LYS A 339 34.95 -21.53 -19.46
C LYS A 339 35.51 -22.96 -19.54
N ASP A 340 34.67 -23.99 -19.42
CA ASP A 340 35.09 -25.38 -19.52
C ASP A 340 35.68 -25.70 -20.91
N GLU A 341 35.05 -25.19 -21.98
CA GLU A 341 35.58 -25.29 -23.35
C GLU A 341 36.91 -24.52 -23.54
N MET A 342 37.04 -23.32 -22.95
CA MET A 342 38.30 -22.56 -22.97
C MET A 342 39.43 -23.31 -22.22
N ASP A 343 39.13 -23.91 -21.07
CA ASP A 343 40.10 -24.72 -20.33
C ASP A 343 40.40 -26.05 -21.05
N LEU A 344 39.47 -26.63 -21.80
CA LEU A 344 39.70 -27.79 -22.67
C LEU A 344 40.61 -27.44 -23.86
N TYR A 345 40.31 -26.35 -24.58
CA TYR A 345 41.14 -25.83 -25.67
C TYR A 345 42.58 -25.54 -25.18
N LYS A 346 42.72 -24.90 -24.02
CA LYS A 346 44.03 -24.64 -23.39
C LYS A 346 44.80 -25.93 -23.11
N LYS A 347 44.16 -26.94 -22.50
CA LYS A 347 44.76 -28.27 -22.26
C LYS A 347 45.18 -28.96 -23.58
N MET A 348 44.44 -28.77 -24.67
CA MET A 348 44.80 -29.31 -25.99
C MET A 348 46.00 -28.59 -26.60
N MET A 349 46.04 -27.25 -26.52
CA MET A 349 47.17 -26.45 -27.00
C MET A 349 48.46 -26.72 -26.21
N ASP A 350 48.36 -26.92 -24.90
CA ASP A 350 49.51 -27.33 -24.07
C ASP A 350 50.03 -28.72 -24.44
N LYS A 351 49.15 -29.70 -24.72
CA LYS A 351 49.54 -31.02 -25.23
C LYS A 351 50.21 -30.94 -26.61
N LEU A 352 49.69 -30.13 -27.53
CA LEU A 352 50.28 -29.94 -28.85
C LEU A 352 51.68 -29.30 -28.77
N ARG A 353 51.84 -28.31 -27.89
CA ARG A 353 53.13 -27.69 -27.58
C ARG A 353 54.11 -28.69 -26.93
N GLN A 354 53.64 -29.52 -26.00
CA GLN A 354 54.44 -30.58 -25.38
C GLN A 354 54.93 -31.58 -26.43
N ASN A 355 54.03 -32.13 -27.27
CA ASN A 355 54.38 -33.10 -28.30
C ASN A 355 55.39 -32.54 -29.32
N ARG A 356 55.23 -31.28 -29.75
CA ARG A 356 56.21 -30.60 -30.63
C ARG A 356 57.59 -30.48 -29.97
N ASN A 357 57.65 -30.20 -28.67
CA ASN A 357 58.90 -30.12 -27.91
C ASN A 357 59.52 -31.50 -27.65
N GLU A 358 58.71 -32.56 -27.53
CA GLU A 358 59.18 -33.94 -27.38
C GLU A 358 59.76 -34.47 -28.69
N PHE A 359 59.06 -34.30 -29.80
CA PHE A 359 59.56 -34.62 -31.14
C PHE A 359 60.84 -33.85 -31.48
N GLN A 360 60.92 -32.56 -31.10
CA GLN A 360 62.15 -31.78 -31.27
C GLN A 360 63.32 -32.37 -30.47
N LYS A 361 63.11 -32.76 -29.20
CA LYS A 361 64.15 -33.42 -28.39
C LYS A 361 64.58 -34.76 -28.97
N GLU A 362 63.63 -35.60 -29.41
CA GLU A 362 63.92 -36.89 -30.03
C GLU A 362 64.75 -36.73 -31.31
N ARG A 363 64.40 -35.75 -32.15
CA ARG A 363 65.16 -35.40 -33.34
C ARG A 363 66.59 -34.96 -32.98
N ASP A 364 66.75 -34.16 -31.93
CA ASP A 364 68.05 -33.64 -31.51
C ASP A 364 68.92 -34.74 -30.89
N THR A 365 68.38 -35.64 -30.06
CA THR A 365 69.14 -36.79 -29.54
C THR A 365 69.47 -37.83 -30.62
N MET A 366 68.61 -38.00 -31.62
CA MET A 366 68.93 -38.80 -32.81
C MET A 366 70.05 -38.16 -33.64
N GLN A 367 70.08 -36.82 -33.74
CA GLN A 367 71.16 -36.09 -34.40
C GLN A 367 72.49 -36.23 -33.63
N GLU A 368 72.48 -36.13 -32.30
CA GLU A 368 73.65 -36.41 -31.44
C GLU A 368 74.20 -37.83 -31.67
N LEU A 369 73.32 -38.85 -31.69
CA LEU A 369 73.71 -40.24 -31.98
C LEU A 369 74.29 -40.42 -33.39
N ILE A 370 73.74 -39.72 -34.39
CA ILE A 370 74.29 -39.71 -35.76
C ILE A 370 75.70 -39.09 -35.76
N GLU A 371 75.96 -38.09 -34.93
CA GLU A 371 77.28 -37.46 -34.79
C GLU A 371 78.27 -38.29 -33.98
N ASP A 372 77.83 -39.03 -32.96
CA ASP A 372 78.63 -40.07 -32.29
C ASP A 372 79.05 -41.16 -33.29
N LEU A 373 78.10 -41.72 -34.04
CA LEU A 373 78.38 -42.76 -35.04
C LEU A 373 79.28 -42.26 -36.18
N ARG A 374 79.17 -40.99 -36.59
CA ARG A 374 80.13 -40.38 -37.53
C ARG A 374 81.54 -40.32 -36.95
N ARG A 375 81.69 -39.86 -35.71
CA ARG A 375 82.98 -39.81 -35.00
C ARG A 375 83.58 -41.21 -34.84
N GLU A 376 82.78 -42.22 -34.48
CA GLU A 376 83.23 -43.63 -34.44
C GLU A 376 83.68 -44.15 -35.81
N LEU A 377 82.94 -43.87 -36.89
CA LEU A 377 83.31 -44.26 -38.25
C LEU A 377 84.60 -43.58 -38.72
N GLU A 378 84.83 -42.33 -38.36
CA GLU A 378 86.09 -41.61 -38.61
C GLU A 378 87.26 -42.23 -37.82
N HIS A 379 87.08 -42.50 -36.51
CA HIS A 379 88.06 -43.18 -35.68
C HIS A 379 88.41 -44.59 -36.21
N LEU A 380 87.41 -45.36 -36.64
CA LEU A 380 87.62 -46.70 -37.23
C LEU A 380 88.34 -46.63 -38.59
N GLN A 381 88.11 -45.60 -39.40
CA GLN A 381 88.86 -45.38 -40.64
C GLN A 381 90.33 -45.06 -40.35
N VAL A 382 90.62 -44.18 -39.38
CA VAL A 382 91.99 -43.86 -38.96
C VAL A 382 92.69 -45.11 -38.41
N TYR A 383 92.07 -45.82 -37.46
CA TYR A 383 92.60 -47.06 -36.89
C TYR A 383 92.85 -48.13 -37.96
N LYS A 384 91.97 -48.26 -38.96
CA LYS A 384 92.18 -49.17 -40.09
C LYS A 384 93.40 -48.79 -40.92
N LEU A 385 93.62 -47.50 -41.21
CA LEU A 385 94.81 -47.05 -41.95
C LEU A 385 96.11 -47.27 -41.17
N GLU A 386 96.07 -47.15 -39.85
CA GLU A 386 97.19 -47.49 -38.96
C GLU A 386 97.43 -49.01 -38.91
N ALA A 387 96.37 -49.81 -38.79
CA ALA A 387 96.45 -51.27 -38.84
C ALA A 387 96.95 -51.79 -40.21
N GLU A 388 96.56 -51.17 -41.33
CA GLU A 388 97.05 -51.51 -42.68
C GLU A 388 98.51 -51.05 -42.89
N ARG A 389 98.96 -49.98 -42.20
CA ARG A 389 100.37 -49.60 -42.11
C ARG A 389 101.20 -50.65 -41.35
N MET A 390 100.62 -51.33 -40.36
CA MET A 390 101.29 -52.37 -39.56
C MET A 390 101.15 -53.80 -40.15
N GLY A 391 100.05 -54.10 -40.83
CA GLY A 391 99.58 -55.46 -41.16
C GLY A 391 99.96 -56.00 -42.54
N ARG A 392 101.05 -55.53 -43.16
CA ARG A 392 101.36 -55.80 -44.59
C ARG A 392 101.91 -57.21 -44.89
N VAL A 393 101.36 -58.27 -44.28
CA VAL A 393 101.80 -59.67 -44.47
C VAL A 393 100.61 -60.65 -44.66
N ARG A 394 100.33 -60.99 -45.93
CA ARG A 394 99.65 -62.20 -46.44
C ARG A 394 98.21 -62.54 -46.00
N ARG A 395 97.33 -62.67 -47.00
CA ARG A 395 96.10 -63.50 -47.01
C ARG A 395 96.13 -64.46 -48.22
N PRO A 396 95.67 -65.72 -48.11
CA PRO A 396 95.45 -66.59 -49.26
C PRO A 396 93.98 -67.01 -49.48
N SER A 397 93.63 -67.22 -50.75
CA SER A 397 92.58 -68.13 -51.30
C SER A 397 91.18 -68.15 -50.66
N ILE A 398 90.19 -67.60 -51.38
CA ILE A 398 88.78 -68.01 -51.34
C ILE A 398 88.45 -68.61 -52.72
N SER A 399 87.84 -69.80 -52.74
CA SER A 399 87.26 -70.41 -53.95
C SER A 399 86.36 -71.61 -53.62
N LEU A 400 86.74 -72.44 -52.64
CA LEU A 400 85.91 -73.57 -52.17
C LEU A 400 84.60 -73.12 -51.49
N SER A 401 84.59 -71.91 -50.91
CA SER A 401 83.42 -71.37 -50.20
C SER A 401 82.22 -71.13 -51.11
N GLU A 402 82.45 -70.77 -52.37
CA GLU A 402 81.40 -70.25 -53.27
C GLU A 402 80.37 -71.32 -53.67
N TYR A 403 80.80 -72.59 -53.74
CA TYR A 403 79.90 -73.71 -53.98
C TYR A 403 79.01 -73.99 -52.77
N SER A 404 79.60 -73.98 -51.56
CA SER A 404 78.86 -74.17 -50.31
C SER A 404 77.87 -73.02 -50.03
N THR A 405 78.19 -71.78 -50.44
CA THR A 405 77.22 -70.68 -50.35
C THR A 405 76.09 -70.83 -51.35
N ARG A 406 76.34 -71.22 -52.60
CA ARG A 406 75.26 -71.41 -53.62
C ARG A 406 74.25 -72.50 -53.24
N THR A 407 74.69 -73.61 -52.66
CA THR A 407 73.74 -74.64 -52.16
C THR A 407 72.86 -74.07 -51.05
N ARG A 408 73.47 -73.39 -50.06
CA ARG A 408 72.76 -72.79 -48.92
C ARG A 408 71.87 -71.61 -49.32
N GLU A 409 72.25 -70.86 -50.35
CA GLU A 409 71.44 -69.82 -50.98
C GLU A 409 70.16 -70.42 -51.60
N SER A 410 70.28 -71.53 -52.35
CA SER A 410 69.12 -72.25 -52.87
C SER A 410 68.24 -72.87 -51.78
N GLU A 411 68.80 -73.32 -50.66
CA GLU A 411 68.03 -73.78 -49.49
C GLU A 411 67.24 -72.63 -48.86
N LEU A 412 67.89 -71.48 -48.65
CA LEU A 412 67.26 -70.27 -48.11
C LEU A 412 66.21 -69.69 -49.06
N GLU A 413 66.38 -69.76 -50.37
CA GLU A 413 65.34 -69.39 -51.33
C GLU A 413 64.08 -70.26 -51.21
N GLN A 414 64.25 -71.59 -51.03
CA GLN A 414 63.14 -72.52 -50.85
C GLN A 414 62.43 -72.26 -49.52
N GLU A 415 63.18 -72.02 -48.45
CA GLU A 415 62.62 -71.67 -47.15
C GLU A 415 61.92 -70.31 -47.15
N VAL A 416 62.44 -69.29 -47.85
CA VAL A 416 61.75 -68.00 -48.05
C VAL A 416 60.46 -68.18 -48.88
N LYS A 417 60.44 -69.07 -49.88
CA LYS A 417 59.22 -69.42 -50.63
C LYS A 417 58.20 -70.12 -49.72
N ARG A 418 58.64 -71.05 -48.86
CA ARG A 418 57.81 -71.74 -47.85
C ARG A 418 57.22 -70.77 -46.84
N LEU A 419 58.05 -69.93 -46.22
CA LEU A 419 57.66 -68.91 -45.23
C LEU A 419 56.72 -67.85 -45.80
N LYS A 420 56.86 -67.48 -47.09
CA LYS A 420 55.92 -66.58 -47.78
C LYS A 420 54.54 -67.23 -47.98
N GLN A 421 54.49 -68.51 -48.37
CA GLN A 421 53.23 -69.26 -48.48
C GLN A 421 52.57 -69.47 -47.11
N GLU A 422 53.37 -69.69 -46.06
CA GLU A 422 52.90 -69.81 -44.68
C GLU A 422 52.36 -68.47 -44.14
N ASN A 423 53.06 -67.36 -44.36
CA ASN A 423 52.57 -66.02 -44.03
C ASN A 423 51.26 -65.67 -44.76
N GLN A 424 51.15 -66.05 -46.04
CA GLN A 424 49.94 -65.80 -46.81
C GLN A 424 48.72 -66.54 -46.23
N LYS A 425 48.88 -67.84 -45.90
CA LYS A 425 47.84 -68.62 -45.21
C LYS A 425 47.51 -68.07 -43.82
N LEU A 426 48.51 -67.60 -43.08
CA LEU A 426 48.28 -66.99 -41.76
C LEU A 426 47.53 -65.66 -41.86
N ARG A 427 47.67 -64.89 -42.94
CA ARG A 427 46.83 -63.71 -43.21
C ARG A 427 45.41 -64.10 -43.57
N GLU A 428 45.24 -65.03 -44.50
CA GLU A 428 43.92 -65.56 -44.88
C GLU A 428 43.14 -66.06 -43.65
N GLN A 429 43.80 -66.82 -42.76
CA GLN A 429 43.22 -67.24 -41.47
C GLN A 429 42.93 -66.08 -40.50
N ASN A 430 43.74 -65.02 -40.50
CA ASN A 430 43.50 -63.84 -39.67
C ASN A 430 42.30 -63.03 -40.20
N GLU A 431 42.18 -62.89 -41.52
CA GLU A 431 41.06 -62.24 -42.19
C GLU A 431 39.75 -63.01 -41.94
N ASP A 432 39.75 -64.35 -42.06
CA ASP A 432 38.63 -65.22 -41.68
C ASP A 432 38.23 -65.07 -40.21
N LEU A 433 39.20 -65.00 -39.28
CA LEU A 433 38.94 -64.85 -37.84
C LEU A 433 38.41 -63.44 -37.51
N ASN A 434 38.91 -62.39 -38.17
CA ASN A 434 38.35 -61.04 -38.01
C ASN A 434 36.93 -60.94 -38.58
N GLY A 435 36.65 -61.62 -39.70
CA GLY A 435 35.29 -61.73 -40.25
C GLY A 435 34.33 -62.45 -39.30
N GLN A 436 34.79 -63.51 -38.62
CA GLN A 436 34.02 -64.19 -37.57
C GLN A 436 33.81 -63.30 -36.35
N LEU A 437 34.84 -62.60 -35.86
CA LEU A 437 34.74 -61.67 -34.73
C LEU A 437 33.74 -60.54 -35.01
N LEU A 438 33.82 -59.93 -36.21
CA LEU A 438 32.89 -58.89 -36.64
C LEU A 438 31.45 -59.43 -36.73
N SER A 439 31.27 -60.65 -37.25
CA SER A 439 29.96 -61.31 -37.34
C SER A 439 29.35 -61.58 -35.96
N LEU A 440 30.17 -62.00 -34.99
CA LEU A 440 29.77 -62.19 -33.59
C LEU A 440 29.39 -60.86 -32.93
N SER A 441 30.24 -59.83 -33.02
CA SER A 441 29.95 -58.52 -32.40
C SER A 441 28.69 -57.87 -32.98
N LEU A 442 28.42 -58.07 -34.28
CA LEU A 442 27.20 -57.58 -34.94
C LEU A 442 25.96 -58.39 -34.51
N HIS A 443 26.11 -59.69 -34.23
CA HIS A 443 25.04 -60.50 -33.63
C HIS A 443 24.75 -60.09 -32.17
N GLU A 444 25.78 -59.86 -31.36
CA GLU A 444 25.65 -59.36 -29.98
C GLU A 444 25.00 -57.96 -29.95
N ALA A 445 25.42 -57.04 -30.81
CA ALA A 445 24.78 -55.73 -30.95
C ALA A 445 23.29 -55.85 -31.33
N LYS A 446 22.94 -56.72 -32.29
CA LYS A 446 21.54 -57.01 -32.65
C LYS A 446 20.75 -57.57 -31.47
N ASN A 447 21.35 -58.45 -30.66
CA ASN A 447 20.72 -58.99 -29.46
C ASN A 447 20.50 -57.91 -28.38
N LEU A 448 21.42 -56.94 -28.23
CA LEU A 448 21.24 -55.80 -27.32
C LEU A 448 20.07 -54.89 -27.75
N PHE A 449 19.96 -54.57 -29.04
CA PHE A 449 18.78 -53.84 -29.55
C PHE A 449 17.46 -54.63 -29.38
N ALA A 450 17.51 -55.95 -29.50
CA ALA A 450 16.36 -56.84 -29.32
C ALA A 450 15.96 -57.09 -27.85
N THR A 451 16.87 -56.88 -26.88
CA THR A 451 16.52 -56.88 -25.45
C THR A 451 16.02 -55.52 -24.98
N GLN A 452 16.53 -54.42 -25.54
CA GLN A 452 16.02 -53.07 -25.29
C GLN A 452 14.54 -52.90 -25.71
N THR A 453 14.05 -53.69 -26.66
CA THR A 453 12.63 -53.76 -27.05
C THR A 453 11.76 -54.69 -26.19
N LYS A 454 12.34 -55.43 -25.24
CA LYS A 454 11.62 -56.35 -24.34
C LYS A 454 11.63 -55.92 -22.87
N ALA A 455 12.61 -55.12 -22.45
CA ALA A 455 12.53 -54.39 -21.20
C ALA A 455 11.72 -53.11 -21.41
N GLN A 456 10.56 -52.98 -20.77
CA GLN A 456 9.86 -51.69 -20.71
C GLN A 456 10.79 -50.71 -19.98
N SER A 457 11.21 -49.66 -20.68
CA SER A 457 12.14 -48.67 -20.15
C SER A 457 11.37 -47.53 -19.49
N LEU A 458 11.88 -47.02 -18.37
CA LEU A 458 11.23 -46.01 -17.52
C LEU A 458 10.73 -44.78 -18.29
N ALA A 459 11.40 -44.38 -19.37
CA ALA A 459 10.97 -43.28 -20.25
C ALA A 459 9.57 -43.53 -20.88
N MET A 460 9.27 -44.76 -21.28
CA MET A 460 7.97 -45.13 -21.86
C MET A 460 6.84 -45.14 -20.81
N GLU A 461 7.19 -45.37 -19.55
CA GLU A 461 6.25 -45.29 -18.43
C GLU A 461 5.93 -43.82 -18.07
N ILE A 462 6.94 -42.94 -18.17
CA ILE A 462 6.80 -41.48 -18.05
C ILE A 462 5.93 -40.90 -19.17
N ASP A 463 6.15 -41.30 -20.43
CA ASP A 463 5.34 -40.85 -21.58
C ASP A 463 3.86 -41.33 -21.53
N HIS A 464 3.55 -42.36 -20.74
CA HIS A 464 2.19 -42.86 -20.55
C HIS A 464 1.45 -42.26 -19.34
N ALA A 465 2.15 -41.65 -18.39
CA ALA A 465 1.54 -40.86 -17.32
C ALA A 465 1.08 -39.50 -17.86
N SER A 466 -0.14 -39.42 -18.39
CA SER A 466 -0.61 -38.21 -19.04
C SER A 466 -0.64 -37.02 -18.07
N ARG A 467 -0.35 -35.82 -18.59
CA ARG A 467 -0.38 -34.57 -17.81
C ARG A 467 -1.69 -34.41 -17.02
N ASP A 468 -2.80 -34.87 -17.60
CA ASP A 468 -4.12 -34.74 -17.02
C ASP A 468 -4.38 -35.78 -15.91
N GLN A 469 -3.85 -37.01 -16.02
CA GLN A 469 -3.81 -37.95 -14.89
C GLN A 469 -3.00 -37.40 -13.71
N LEU A 470 -1.87 -36.76 -14.00
CA LEU A 470 -0.98 -36.20 -12.98
C LEU A 470 -1.58 -34.96 -12.30
N MET A 471 -2.34 -34.14 -13.04
CA MET A 471 -3.13 -33.04 -12.44
C MET A 471 -4.36 -33.54 -11.67
N GLU A 472 -5.06 -34.58 -12.12
CA GLU A 472 -6.21 -35.13 -11.39
C GLU A 472 -5.76 -35.73 -10.05
N ALA A 473 -4.66 -36.49 -10.03
CA ALA A 473 -4.06 -37.00 -8.80
C ALA A 473 -3.58 -35.88 -7.84
N LEU A 474 -3.04 -34.78 -8.38
CA LEU A 474 -2.68 -33.60 -7.58
C LEU A 474 -3.93 -32.95 -6.96
N LYS A 475 -5.00 -32.81 -7.73
CA LYS A 475 -6.28 -32.22 -7.30
C LYS A 475 -7.01 -33.08 -6.27
N GLU A 476 -7.00 -34.41 -6.40
CA GLU A 476 -7.48 -35.33 -5.36
C GLU A 476 -6.66 -35.17 -4.06
N GLN A 477 -5.33 -35.05 -4.17
CA GLN A 477 -4.46 -34.85 -3.02
C GLN A 477 -4.67 -33.49 -2.33
N GLU A 478 -4.94 -32.42 -3.10
CA GLU A 478 -5.34 -31.11 -2.56
C GLU A 478 -6.68 -31.18 -1.82
N GLU A 479 -7.68 -31.87 -2.38
CA GLU A 479 -8.98 -32.03 -1.70
C GLU A 479 -8.85 -32.86 -0.42
N ILE A 480 -8.05 -33.94 -0.43
CA ILE A 480 -7.73 -34.72 0.77
C ILE A 480 -7.02 -33.85 1.82
N ASN A 481 -6.06 -33.00 1.42
CA ASN A 481 -5.38 -32.08 2.32
C ASN A 481 -6.34 -31.06 2.95
N PHE A 482 -7.27 -30.51 2.15
CA PHE A 482 -8.30 -29.58 2.62
C PHE A 482 -9.27 -30.24 3.60
N ARG A 483 -9.76 -31.45 3.28
CA ARG A 483 -10.61 -32.25 4.19
C ARG A 483 -9.89 -32.60 5.49
N LEU A 484 -8.60 -32.93 5.43
CA LEU A 484 -7.76 -33.19 6.63
C LEU A 484 -7.58 -31.93 7.49
N ARG A 485 -7.37 -30.75 6.89
CA ARG A 485 -7.31 -29.48 7.63
C ARG A 485 -8.61 -29.21 8.37
N GLN A 486 -9.75 -29.25 7.68
CA GLN A 486 -11.07 -29.09 8.31
C GLN A 486 -11.35 -30.11 9.43
N TYR A 487 -10.78 -31.32 9.34
CA TYR A 487 -10.89 -32.33 10.39
C TYR A 487 -10.00 -32.01 11.59
N MET A 488 -8.75 -31.58 11.36
CA MET A 488 -7.85 -31.10 12.41
C MET A 488 -8.42 -29.86 13.12
N ASP A 489 -8.95 -28.88 12.38
CA ASP A 489 -9.57 -27.68 12.96
C ASP A 489 -10.74 -28.04 13.90
N LYS A 490 -11.61 -28.99 13.49
CA LYS A 490 -12.70 -29.51 14.33
C LYS A 490 -12.20 -30.24 15.57
N ILE A 491 -11.09 -30.99 15.47
CA ILE A 491 -10.46 -31.62 16.63
C ILE A 491 -9.86 -30.57 17.58
N ILE A 492 -9.13 -29.59 17.05
CA ILE A 492 -8.50 -28.52 17.84
C ILE A 492 -9.56 -27.70 18.59
N LEU A 493 -10.64 -27.29 17.91
CA LEU A 493 -11.78 -26.62 18.55
C LEU A 493 -12.40 -27.49 19.66
N SER A 494 -12.67 -28.77 19.38
CA SER A 494 -13.23 -29.69 20.38
C SER A 494 -12.30 -29.88 21.59
N ILE A 495 -10.98 -29.93 21.39
CA ILE A 495 -10.00 -30.02 22.47
C ILE A 495 -9.96 -28.71 23.28
N LEU A 496 -9.99 -27.55 22.63
CA LEU A 496 -10.04 -26.24 23.31
C LEU A 496 -11.29 -26.10 24.20
N ASP A 497 -12.45 -26.58 23.72
CA ASP A 497 -13.72 -26.54 24.47
C ASP A 497 -13.75 -27.50 25.67
N HIS A 498 -13.10 -28.68 25.58
CA HIS A 498 -13.23 -29.74 26.59
C HIS A 498 -12.03 -29.88 27.53
N ASN A 499 -10.79 -29.76 27.03
CA ASN A 499 -9.57 -29.81 27.83
C ASN A 499 -8.35 -29.22 27.07
N PRO A 500 -8.12 -27.90 27.14
CA PRO A 500 -7.06 -27.24 26.39
C PRO A 500 -5.64 -27.66 26.80
N SER A 501 -5.44 -28.27 27.98
CA SER A 501 -4.10 -28.72 28.43
C SER A 501 -3.51 -29.86 27.58
N ILE A 502 -4.30 -30.45 26.67
CA ILE A 502 -3.84 -31.44 25.69
C ILE A 502 -3.00 -30.77 24.59
N LEU A 503 -3.15 -29.45 24.38
CA LEU A 503 -2.38 -28.66 23.40
C LEU A 503 -1.14 -27.96 24.01
N GLU A 504 -0.90 -28.11 25.31
CA GLU A 504 0.31 -27.58 25.95
C GLU A 504 1.56 -28.37 25.55
N ILE A 505 2.41 -27.78 24.72
CA ILE A 505 3.76 -28.27 24.46
C ILE A 505 4.60 -28.07 25.72
N LYS A 506 4.85 -29.16 26.45
CA LYS A 506 5.74 -29.18 27.62
C LYS A 506 7.20 -29.23 27.15
N ASN A 507 7.87 -28.09 27.25
CA ASN A 507 9.32 -27.95 27.13
C ASN A 507 10.03 -28.41 28.41
#